data_AF-A0A7Z9S245-F1
#
_entry.id   AF-A0A7Z9S245-F1
#
_cell.length_a   1.000
_cell.length_b   1.000
_cell.length_c   1.000
_cell.angle_alpha   90.00
_cell.angle_beta   90.00
_cell.angle_gamma   90.00
#
_symmetry.space_group_name_H-M   'P 1'
#
loop_
_entity.id
_entity.type
_entity.pdbx_description
1 polymer ?
#
loop_
_entity_poly.entity_id
_entity_poly.type
_entity_poly.pdbx_seq_one_letter_code
_entity_poly.pdbx_strand_id
1 'polypeptide(L)'
;MGLKDHIRSIPDFPKPGILFYDISTLLAHADAWQVALGRLAKMVSQFQPGVLAGIESRGFLAAALASRLGLGFTMIRKKGKLMGDI
;
A
#
# COMPACT_ATOMS: atom_id res chain seq x y z
N MET A 1 -17.84 8.06 -0.33
CA MET A 1 -16.79 8.22 0.71
C MET A 1 -15.52 8.77 0.10
N GLY A 2 -15.03 9.88 0.67
CA GLY A 2 -13.73 10.48 0.33
C GLY A 2 -12.62 9.81 1.14
N LEU A 3 -11.67 9.13 0.48
CA LEU A 3 -10.58 8.45 1.19
C LEU A 3 -9.61 9.44 1.85
N LYS A 4 -9.49 10.65 1.29
CA LYS A 4 -8.61 11.71 1.82
C LYS A 4 -9.01 12.13 3.23
N ASP A 5 -10.30 12.09 3.55
CA ASP A 5 -10.84 12.46 4.87
C ASP A 5 -10.39 11.49 5.98
N HIS A 6 -9.90 10.30 5.59
CA HIS A 6 -9.37 9.29 6.50
C HIS A 6 -7.84 9.25 6.52
N ILE A 7 -7.14 10.20 5.87
CA ILE A 7 -5.68 10.27 5.86
C ILE A 7 -5.25 11.49 6.67
N ARG A 8 -4.52 11.26 7.75
CA ARG A 8 -3.91 12.33 8.55
C ARG A 8 -2.72 12.93 7.81
N SER A 9 -2.65 14.26 7.79
CA SER A 9 -1.47 15.00 7.33
C SER A 9 -0.64 15.47 8.53
N ILE A 10 0.68 15.28 8.46
CA ILE A 10 1.64 15.67 9.50
C ILE A 10 2.66 16.62 8.83
N PRO A 11 2.62 17.93 9.10
CA PRO A 11 3.60 18.86 8.57
C PRO A 11 4.98 18.63 9.20
N ASP A 12 6.02 18.98 8.44
CA ASP A 12 7.43 18.97 8.86
C ASP A 12 7.98 17.63 9.34
N PHE A 13 7.44 16.52 8.81
CA PHE A 13 7.88 15.16 9.13
C PHE A 13 8.36 14.39 7.88
N PRO A 14 9.47 13.64 7.94
CA PRO A 14 10.41 13.49 9.07
C PRO A 14 11.40 14.64 9.21
N LYS A 15 11.31 15.66 8.35
CA LYS A 15 12.14 16.87 8.38
C LYS A 15 11.33 18.07 7.88
N PRO A 16 11.75 19.31 8.20
CA PRO A 16 11.06 20.52 7.78
C PRO A 16 10.82 20.60 6.28
N GLY A 17 9.66 21.15 5.88
CA GLY A 17 9.23 21.32 4.50
C GLY A 17 8.54 20.11 3.88
N ILE A 18 8.33 19.01 4.61
CA ILE A 18 7.62 17.82 4.12
C ILE A 18 6.24 17.71 4.78
N LEU A 19 5.18 17.65 3.97
CA LEU A 19 3.86 17.23 4.43
C LEU A 19 3.74 15.70 4.31
N PHE A 20 3.81 15.01 5.44
CA PHE A 20 3.70 13.55 5.48
C PHE A 20 2.24 13.11 5.53
N TYR A 21 1.86 12.22 4.63
CA TYR A 21 0.54 11.59 4.62
C TYR A 21 0.59 10.26 5.36
N ASP A 22 0.01 10.25 6.56
CA ASP A 22 -0.06 9.09 7.42
C ASP A 22 -1.34 8.28 7.14
N ILE A 23 -1.18 7.28 6.28
CA ILE A 23 -2.26 6.36 5.89
C ILE A 23 -2.68 5.41 7.01
N SER A 24 -1.97 5.33 8.16
CA SER A 24 -2.34 4.41 9.25
C SER A 24 -3.74 4.66 9.78
N THR A 25 -4.18 5.93 9.77
CA THR A 25 -5.54 6.35 10.11
C THR A 25 -6.59 5.78 9.14
N LEU A 26 -6.28 5.71 7.85
CA LEU A 26 -7.14 5.07 6.85
C LEU A 26 -7.18 3.56 7.05
N LEU A 27 -6.03 2.94 7.34
CA LEU A 27 -5.92 1.50 7.59
C LEU A 27 -6.71 1.07 8.83
N ALA A 28 -6.73 1.90 9.88
CA ALA A 28 -7.48 1.65 11.10
C ALA A 28 -9.00 1.76 10.92
N HIS A 29 -9.46 2.44 9.87
CA HIS A 29 -10.88 2.57 9.56
C HIS A 29 -11.31 1.51 8.54
N ALA A 30 -11.94 0.43 9.03
CA ALA A 30 -12.27 -0.77 8.23
C ALA A 30 -12.93 -0.46 6.87
N ASP A 31 -13.98 0.37 6.85
CA ASP A 31 -14.68 0.69 5.60
C ASP A 31 -13.81 1.48 4.63
N ALA A 32 -13.03 2.45 5.13
CA ALA A 32 -12.10 3.23 4.32
C ALA A 32 -11.03 2.35 3.69
N TRP A 33 -10.51 1.39 4.46
CA TRP A 33 -9.57 0.40 3.97
C TRP A 33 -10.17 -0.49 2.88
N GLN A 34 -11.37 -1.04 3.09
CA GLN A 34 -12.04 -1.87 2.10
C GLN A 34 -12.34 -1.12 0.81
N VAL A 35 -12.79 0.13 0.90
CA VAL A 35 -13.04 0.98 -0.28
C VAL A 35 -11.74 1.32 -1.00
N ALA A 36 -10.65 1.61 -0.29
CA ALA A 36 -9.35 1.84 -0.89
C ALA A 36 -8.85 0.61 -1.67
N LEU A 37 -8.88 -0.57 -1.05
CA LEU A 37 -8.50 -1.82 -1.71
C LEU A 37 -9.40 -2.14 -2.91
N GLY A 38 -10.71 -1.94 -2.80
CA GLY A 38 -11.64 -2.17 -3.90
C GLY A 38 -11.37 -1.27 -5.11
N ARG A 39 -11.09 0.02 -4.87
CA ARG A 39 -10.72 0.97 -5.94
C ARG A 39 -9.38 0.62 -6.57
N LEU A 40 -8.39 0.26 -5.76
CA LEU A 40 -7.08 -0.18 -6.25
C LEU A 40 -7.21 -1.47 -7.07
N ALA A 41 -7.98 -2.45 -6.62
CA ALA A 41 -8.20 -3.70 -7.35
C ALA A 41 -8.80 -3.44 -8.73
N LYS A 42 -9.85 -2.61 -8.82
CA LYS A 42 -10.47 -2.23 -10.10
C LYS A 42 -9.48 -1.56 -11.05
N MET A 43 -8.62 -0.68 -10.54
CA MET A 43 -7.63 0.02 -11.36
C MET A 43 -6.51 -0.92 -11.82
N VAL A 44 -5.97 -1.72 -10.90
CA VAL A 44 -4.84 -2.62 -11.17
C VAL A 44 -5.25 -3.79 -12.06
N SER A 45 -6.48 -4.30 -11.95
CA SER A 45 -6.96 -5.41 -12.80
C SER A 45 -6.95 -5.09 -14.29
N GLN A 46 -7.02 -3.80 -14.67
CA GLN A 46 -6.99 -3.38 -16.07
C GLN A 46 -5.64 -3.67 -16.75
N PHE A 47 -4.58 -3.82 -15.97
CA PHE A 47 -3.23 -4.12 -16.48
C PHE A 47 -2.94 -5.62 -16.56
N GLN A 48 -3.86 -6.48 -16.14
CA GLN A 48 -3.72 -7.95 -16.13
C GLN A 48 -2.36 -8.45 -15.59
N PRO A 49 -1.92 -7.98 -14.39
CA PRO A 49 -0.61 -8.35 -13.87
C PRO A 49 -0.56 -9.84 -13.50
N GLY A 50 0.58 -10.49 -13.74
CA GLY A 50 0.84 -11.86 -13.28
C GLY A 50 1.36 -11.95 -11.83
N VAL A 51 1.93 -10.87 -11.31
CA VAL A 51 2.48 -10.77 -9.95
C VAL A 51 2.41 -9.33 -9.47
N LEU A 52 2.25 -9.12 -8.15
CA LEU A 52 2.44 -7.81 -7.53
C LEU A 52 3.71 -7.79 -6.70
N ALA A 53 4.40 -6.66 -6.71
CA ALA A 53 5.61 -6.45 -5.92
C ALA A 53 5.43 -5.24 -5.00
N GLY A 54 5.71 -5.40 -3.70
CA GLY A 54 5.64 -4.31 -2.73
C GLY A 54 7.01 -3.84 -2.29
N ILE A 55 7.24 -2.52 -2.31
CA ILE A 55 8.49 -1.91 -1.87
C ILE A 55 8.44 -1.67 -0.36
N GLU A 56 9.49 -2.07 0.36
CA GLU A 56 9.72 -1.92 1.82
C GLU A 56 9.04 -0.71 2.51
N SER A 57 8.67 -0.77 3.79
CA SER A 57 7.87 -1.83 4.42
C SER A 57 6.37 -1.57 4.20
N ARG A 58 5.98 -0.31 3.97
CA ARG A 58 4.58 0.10 3.78
C ARG A 58 4.00 -0.43 2.48
N GLY A 59 4.82 -0.62 1.44
CA GLY A 59 4.38 -1.28 0.21
C GLY A 59 4.02 -2.75 0.40
N PHE A 60 4.39 -3.39 1.51
CA PHE A 60 3.93 -4.75 1.83
C PHE A 60 2.43 -4.83 2.11
N LEU A 61 1.78 -3.69 2.41
CA LEU A 61 0.33 -3.62 2.48
C LEU A 61 -0.34 -3.97 1.14
N ALA A 62 0.37 -3.87 0.02
CA ALA A 62 -0.11 -4.33 -1.29
C ALA A 62 -0.27 -5.86 -1.37
N ALA A 63 0.24 -6.63 -0.40
CA ALA A 63 -0.05 -8.07 -0.31
C ALA A 63 -1.56 -8.33 -0.15
N ALA A 64 -2.29 -7.45 0.56
CA ALA A 64 -3.74 -7.53 0.66
C ALA A 64 -4.44 -7.35 -0.70
N LEU A 65 -3.87 -6.49 -1.56
CA LEU A 65 -4.34 -6.30 -2.92
C LEU A 65 -4.04 -7.52 -3.79
N ALA A 66 -2.83 -8.09 -3.67
CA ALA A 66 -2.45 -9.31 -4.39
C ALA A 66 -3.37 -10.48 -4.05
N SER A 67 -3.61 -10.69 -2.75
CA SER A 67 -4.57 -11.68 -2.25
C SER A 67 -5.97 -11.48 -2.83
N ARG A 68 -6.46 -10.23 -2.85
CA ARG A 68 -7.78 -9.89 -3.42
C ARG A 68 -7.88 -10.16 -4.92
N LEU A 69 -6.77 -10.00 -5.67
CA LEU A 69 -6.71 -10.22 -7.11
C LEU A 69 -6.37 -11.68 -7.48
N GLY A 70 -6.10 -12.55 -6.50
CA GLY A 70 -5.67 -13.93 -6.75
C GLY A 70 -4.27 -14.04 -7.36
N LEU A 71 -3.38 -13.09 -7.05
CA LEU A 71 -2.04 -13.00 -7.62
C LEU A 71 -0.95 -13.34 -6.59
N GLY A 72 0.19 -13.82 -7.08
CA GLY A 72 1.41 -13.91 -6.29
C GLY A 72 1.89 -12.53 -5.84
N PHE A 73 2.63 -12.50 -4.73
CA PHE A 73 3.22 -11.29 -4.17
C PHE A 73 4.70 -11.47 -3.88
N THR A 74 5.54 -10.50 -4.28
CA THR A 74 6.97 -10.49 -3.95
C THR A 74 7.37 -9.21 -3.23
N MET A 75 8.38 -9.33 -2.35
CA MET A 75 8.88 -8.21 -1.56
C MET A 75 10.11 -7.60 -2.22
N ILE A 76 10.06 -6.30 -2.52
CA ILE A 76 11.24 -5.54 -2.93
C ILE A 76 11.81 -4.86 -1.69
N ARG A 77 13.04 -5.25 -1.32
CA ARG A 77 13.73 -4.75 -0.12
C ARG A 77 15.04 -4.06 -0.48
N LYS A 78 15.50 -3.16 0.39
CA LYS A 78 16.86 -2.63 0.30
C LYS A 78 17.90 -3.76 0.31
N LYS A 79 19.03 -3.51 -0.34
CA LYS A 79 20.17 -4.43 -0.42
C LYS A 79 20.49 -5.03 0.96
N GLY A 80 20.66 -6.35 1.00
CA GLY A 80 21.00 -7.10 2.21
C GLY A 80 19.83 -7.42 3.15
N LYS A 81 18.58 -7.06 2.80
CA LYS A 81 17.39 -7.38 3.61
C LYS A 81 16.49 -8.47 3.01
N LEU A 82 16.67 -8.84 1.75
CA LEU A 82 15.98 -10.00 1.18
C LEU A 82 16.67 -11.27 1.71
N MET A 83 15.89 -12.21 2.23
CA MET A 83 16.41 -13.48 2.75
C MET A 83 16.04 -14.58 1.76
N GLY A 84 17.04 -15.31 1.23
CA GLY A 84 16.82 -16.41 0.28
C GLY A 84 16.46 -15.98 -1.14
N ASP A 85 16.39 -16.97 -2.03
CA ASP A 85 15.92 -16.83 -3.41
C ASP A 85 14.43 -17.17 -3.48
N ILE A 86 13.69 -16.50 -4.37
CA ILE A 86 12.26 -16.72 -4.64
C ILE A 86 12.12 -17.25 -6.06
#